data_AF-A0A970E3K5-F1
#
_entry.id   AF-A0A970E3K5-F1
#
_cell.length_a   1.000
_cell.length_b   1.000
_cell.length_c   1.000
_cell.angle_alpha   90.00
_cell.angle_beta   90.00
_cell.angle_gamma   90.00
#
_symmetry.space_group_name_H-M   'P 1'
#
loop_
_entity.id
_entity.type
_entity.pdbx_description
1 polymer ?
#
loop_
_entity_poly.entity_id
_entity_poly.type
_entity_poly.pdbx_seq_one_letter_code
_entity_poly.pdbx_strand_id
1 'polypeptide(L)'
;MMATMGLSNLSSRQDRPVSLVIFEGGAVQGVLETQMQMVRQGMVLDLVERAREAGFEQILVVTSYPELAKALPSGQVQVLLHSEDEESFHFGQRLHAVVEDCRLEKVLYMGGAAAPLISSAELQYMREILEQNDEVMLTNNYYSADIVGFTPAKALSRISLPEVDNALPLALSNQGGLRYVPLQRTLGLNFDVDTPTDVLIVSVHPALGAHTRAAVQKLNWDFSRAQAIKELLGNPMGELVIYGRVGSNLFQYLDVNTRCRLRLYSEERSMKALGRDARGEVKALMGRLVEELGFRSFFNFLSELAGGAVLDTRVLFEHFHWELSAADRFASDLGELDLITHEPLKEFTRAALEAPIPILLGGHSLVAGGLWALVDAGLKGL
;
A
#
# COMPACT_ATOMS: atom_id res chain seq x y z
N MET A 1 -2.44 55.26 38.16
CA MET A 1 -3.46 55.11 37.11
C MET A 1 -2.74 55.10 35.76
N MET A 2 -2.36 53.94 35.26
CA MET A 2 -2.27 53.63 33.82
C MET A 2 -2.02 52.13 33.69
N ALA A 3 -2.96 51.48 33.01
CA ALA A 3 -3.08 50.05 32.87
C ALA A 3 -2.35 49.56 31.61
N THR A 4 -1.94 48.29 31.71
CA THR A 4 -1.55 47.32 30.69
C THR A 4 -2.21 47.42 29.32
N MET A 5 -1.39 47.25 28.27
CA MET A 5 -1.67 46.55 27.01
C MET A 5 -0.33 45.88 26.65
N GLY A 6 -0.16 44.59 26.44
CA GLY A 6 -1.07 43.53 25.99
C GLY A 6 -0.27 42.66 25.00
N LEU A 7 0.84 42.06 25.45
CA LEU A 7 1.59 41.05 24.71
C LEU A 7 1.01 39.67 25.06
N SER A 8 -0.17 39.39 24.52
CA SER A 8 -0.80 38.07 24.66
C SER A 8 -1.53 37.77 23.36
N ASN A 9 -0.83 37.24 22.35
CA ASN A 9 -1.46 36.54 21.21
C ASN A 9 -0.48 35.76 20.31
N LEU A 10 0.59 35.21 20.89
CA LEU A 10 1.46 34.23 20.21
C LEU A 10 1.35 32.81 20.79
N SER A 11 0.68 32.61 21.93
CA SER A 11 0.60 31.30 22.59
C SER A 11 -0.69 30.50 22.31
N SER A 12 -1.60 30.99 21.47
CA SER A 12 -2.85 30.26 21.12
C SER A 12 -2.76 29.47 19.81
N ARG A 13 -1.64 29.57 19.08
CA ARG A 13 -1.42 28.89 17.80
C ARG A 13 -0.82 27.48 17.94
N GLN A 14 -0.43 27.06 19.14
CA GLN A 14 0.43 25.87 19.35
C GLN A 14 -0.23 24.63 19.96
N ASP A 15 -1.51 24.67 20.37
CA ASP A 15 -2.03 23.68 21.33
C ASP A 15 -3.16 22.76 20.84
N ARG A 16 -3.41 22.66 19.53
CA ARG A 16 -4.51 21.79 19.04
C ARG A 16 -3.94 20.49 18.46
N PRO A 17 -4.18 19.33 19.12
CA PRO A 17 -3.59 18.06 18.73
C PRO A 17 -4.11 17.61 17.36
N VAL A 18 -3.29 16.87 16.63
CA VAL A 18 -3.70 16.22 15.39
C VAL A 18 -4.45 14.94 15.72
N SER A 19 -5.61 14.78 15.12
CA SER A 19 -6.42 13.56 15.22
C SER A 19 -6.02 12.60 14.09
N LEU A 20 -5.69 11.36 14.42
CA LEU A 20 -5.49 10.29 13.44
C LEU A 20 -6.83 9.64 13.14
N VAL A 21 -7.18 9.52 11.86
CA VAL A 21 -8.40 8.88 11.39
C VAL A 21 -8.03 7.75 10.44
N ILE A 22 -8.32 6.51 10.85
CA ILE A 22 -8.00 5.30 10.09
C ILE A 22 -9.29 4.74 9.50
N PHE A 23 -9.30 4.46 8.20
CA PHE A 23 -10.43 3.78 7.55
C PHE A 23 -10.04 2.37 7.14
N GLU A 24 -10.82 1.39 7.58
CA GLU A 24 -10.66 0.00 7.15
C GLU A 24 -12.01 -0.71 7.17
N GLY A 25 -12.49 -1.13 6.01
CA GLY A 25 -13.81 -1.73 5.89
C GLY A 25 -14.15 -2.08 4.44
N GLY A 26 -15.34 -2.63 4.24
CA GLY A 26 -15.88 -2.97 2.93
C GLY A 26 -16.17 -4.46 2.77
N ALA A 27 -17.02 -4.77 1.80
CA ALA A 27 -17.47 -6.13 1.55
C ALA A 27 -16.32 -7.05 1.15
N VAL A 28 -16.29 -8.25 1.73
CA VAL A 28 -15.28 -9.26 1.47
C VAL A 28 -15.97 -10.51 0.95
N GLN A 29 -15.53 -10.98 -0.22
CA GLN A 29 -16.06 -12.17 -0.88
C GLN A 29 -14.91 -13.04 -1.33
N GLY A 30 -14.96 -14.34 -1.02
CA GLY A 30 -13.91 -15.28 -1.40
C GLY A 30 -12.92 -15.56 -0.26
N VAL A 31 -12.21 -16.69 -0.41
CA VAL A 31 -11.30 -17.20 0.62
C VAL A 31 -10.06 -16.32 0.77
N LEU A 32 -9.47 -15.90 -0.35
CA LEU A 32 -8.24 -15.10 -0.35
C LEU A 32 -8.50 -13.69 0.15
N GLU A 33 -9.63 -13.09 -0.23
CA GLU A 33 -10.06 -11.79 0.23
C GLU A 33 -10.34 -11.81 1.73
N THR A 34 -10.93 -12.89 2.26
CA THR A 34 -11.13 -13.08 3.72
C THR A 34 -9.78 -13.19 4.45
N GLN A 35 -8.80 -13.88 3.87
CA GLN A 35 -7.45 -13.96 4.42
C GLN A 35 -6.74 -12.60 4.38
N MET A 36 -6.85 -11.85 3.27
CA MET A 36 -6.33 -10.49 3.15
C MET A 36 -6.96 -9.54 4.18
N GLN A 37 -8.29 -9.61 4.37
CA GLN A 37 -8.99 -8.84 5.38
C GLN A 37 -8.42 -9.10 6.78
N MET A 38 -8.18 -10.37 7.14
CA MET A 38 -7.58 -10.72 8.43
C MET A 38 -6.21 -10.07 8.63
N VAL A 39 -5.37 -10.06 7.59
CA VAL A 39 -4.05 -9.44 7.62
C VAL A 39 -4.17 -7.92 7.76
N ARG A 40 -5.06 -7.27 7.00
CA ARG A 40 -5.32 -5.83 7.06
C ARG A 40 -5.84 -5.38 8.43
N GLN A 41 -6.69 -6.19 9.08
CA GLN A 41 -7.10 -5.92 10.46
C GLN A 41 -5.90 -5.93 11.42
N GLY A 42 -4.96 -6.85 11.25
CA GLY A 42 -3.68 -6.84 11.98
C GLY A 42 -2.86 -5.56 11.74
N MET A 43 -2.84 -5.07 10.49
CA MET A 43 -2.13 -3.83 10.13
C MET A 43 -2.74 -2.60 10.81
N VAL A 44 -4.06 -2.52 10.92
CA VAL A 44 -4.73 -1.44 11.66
C VAL A 44 -4.34 -1.46 13.13
N LEU A 45 -4.30 -2.64 13.77
CA LEU A 45 -3.90 -2.77 15.17
C LEU A 45 -2.45 -2.31 15.38
N ASP A 46 -1.53 -2.72 14.50
CA ASP A 46 -0.13 -2.28 14.53
C ASP A 46 0.00 -0.76 14.28
N LEU A 47 -0.79 -0.20 13.36
CA LEU A 47 -0.81 1.24 13.08
C LEU A 47 -1.27 2.04 14.30
N VAL A 48 -2.30 1.57 15.01
CA VAL A 48 -2.77 2.18 16.26
C VAL A 48 -1.68 2.19 17.33
N GLU A 49 -0.96 1.08 17.51
CA GLU A 49 0.15 1.01 18.47
C GLU A 49 1.25 2.02 18.15
N ARG A 50 1.69 2.07 16.88
CA ARG A 50 2.73 3.01 16.44
C ARG A 50 2.27 4.47 16.51
N ALA A 51 1.00 4.75 16.25
CA ALA A 51 0.43 6.09 16.39
C ALA A 51 0.45 6.57 17.85
N ARG A 52 0.17 5.68 18.81
CA ARG A 52 0.28 6.01 20.23
C ARG A 52 1.72 6.31 20.62
N GLU A 53 2.67 5.51 20.16
CA GLU A 53 4.11 5.78 20.36
C GLU A 53 4.54 7.11 19.74
N ALA A 54 3.94 7.50 18.61
CA ALA A 54 4.18 8.77 17.93
C ALA A 54 3.55 9.99 18.63
N GLY A 55 2.81 9.78 19.72
CA GLY A 55 2.18 10.83 20.53
C GLY A 55 0.81 11.29 20.05
N PHE A 56 0.09 10.49 19.26
CA PHE A 56 -1.31 10.79 18.94
C PHE A 56 -2.20 10.54 20.16
N GLU A 57 -2.89 11.58 20.61
CA GLU A 57 -3.83 11.51 21.74
C GLU A 57 -5.25 11.13 21.29
N GLN A 58 -5.64 11.50 20.07
CA GLN A 58 -6.96 11.20 19.52
C GLN A 58 -6.82 10.33 18.27
N ILE A 59 -7.20 9.06 18.40
CA ILE A 59 -7.18 8.07 17.31
C ILE A 59 -8.61 7.58 17.08
N LEU A 60 -9.09 7.72 15.86
CA LEU A 60 -10.39 7.25 15.41
C LEU A 60 -10.22 6.14 14.39
N VAL A 61 -10.94 5.04 14.54
CA VAL A 61 -10.99 3.96 13.55
C VAL A 61 -12.42 3.84 13.03
N VAL A 62 -12.59 4.09 11.73
CA VAL A 62 -13.84 3.92 11.01
C VAL A 62 -13.82 2.56 10.34
N THR A 63 -14.74 1.69 10.70
CA THR A 63 -14.74 0.30 10.19
C THR A 63 -16.12 -0.30 10.05
N SER A 64 -16.31 -1.15 9.04
CA SER A 64 -17.47 -2.05 8.94
C SER A 64 -17.23 -3.40 9.61
N TYR A 65 -16.02 -3.66 10.14
CA TYR A 65 -15.62 -4.97 10.67
C TYR A 65 -15.83 -5.06 12.19
N PRO A 66 -16.83 -5.83 12.67
CA PRO A 66 -17.11 -5.93 14.10
C PRO A 66 -15.97 -6.58 14.89
N GLU A 67 -15.23 -7.50 14.28
CA GLU A 67 -14.10 -8.16 14.94
C GLU A 67 -12.91 -7.22 15.14
N LEU A 68 -12.63 -6.35 14.17
CA LEU A 68 -11.64 -5.28 14.33
C LEU A 68 -12.05 -4.30 15.43
N ALA A 69 -13.33 -3.89 15.43
CA ALA A 69 -13.86 -3.00 16.46
C ALA A 69 -13.70 -3.55 17.88
N LYS A 70 -13.92 -4.86 18.06
CA LYS A 70 -13.73 -5.54 19.35
C LYS A 70 -12.27 -5.68 19.76
N ALA A 71 -11.36 -5.82 18.80
CA ALA A 71 -9.92 -6.00 19.07
C ALA A 71 -9.21 -4.69 19.47
N LEU A 72 -9.77 -3.53 19.14
CA LEU A 72 -9.18 -2.23 19.44
C LEU A 72 -9.24 -1.90 20.96
N PRO A 73 -8.18 -1.27 21.52
CA PRO A 73 -8.09 -1.01 22.95
C PRO A 73 -9.14 0.03 23.41
N SER A 74 -10.10 -0.43 24.21
CA SER A 74 -11.18 0.40 24.75
C SER A 74 -10.63 1.59 25.56
N GLY A 75 -11.22 2.78 25.34
CA GLY A 75 -10.85 4.02 26.04
C GLY A 75 -9.59 4.72 25.51
N GLN A 76 -8.89 4.12 24.54
CA GLN A 76 -7.72 4.72 23.88
C GLN A 76 -7.96 5.01 22.40
N VAL A 77 -8.89 4.27 21.78
CA VAL A 77 -9.32 4.47 20.40
C VAL A 77 -10.82 4.67 20.37
N GLN A 78 -11.27 5.67 19.62
CA GLN A 78 -12.68 5.86 19.32
C GLN A 78 -13.05 5.06 18.07
N VAL A 79 -13.91 4.06 18.23
CA VAL A 79 -14.35 3.22 17.10
C VAL A 79 -15.67 3.74 16.55
N LEU A 80 -15.72 4.00 15.26
CA LEU A 80 -16.90 4.45 14.53
C LEU A 80 -17.34 3.34 13.57
N LEU A 81 -18.22 2.47 14.07
CA LEU A 81 -18.82 1.42 13.26
C LEU A 81 -19.67 2.02 12.14
N HIS A 82 -19.52 1.48 10.94
CA HIS A 82 -20.36 1.77 9.79
C HIS A 82 -21.11 0.51 9.40
N SER A 83 -22.43 0.63 9.22
CA SER A 83 -23.25 -0.50 8.77
C SER A 83 -23.09 -0.67 7.27
N GLU A 84 -22.91 -1.92 6.81
CA GLU A 84 -22.89 -2.23 5.37
C GLU A 84 -24.27 -2.10 4.72
N ASP A 85 -25.34 -1.94 5.52
CA ASP A 85 -26.71 -1.71 5.06
C ASP A 85 -27.01 -0.24 4.71
N GLU A 86 -26.08 0.68 4.99
CA GLU A 86 -26.18 2.08 4.52
C GLU A 86 -25.91 2.13 3.00
N GLU A 87 -26.44 3.15 2.30
CA GLU A 87 -26.23 3.34 0.85
C GLU A 87 -24.74 3.27 0.45
N SER A 88 -24.45 3.14 -0.85
CA SER A 88 -23.08 3.04 -1.39
C SER A 88 -22.07 3.93 -0.65
N PHE A 89 -21.05 3.32 -0.06
CA PHE A 89 -20.05 4.01 0.76
C PHE A 89 -19.38 5.15 -0.02
N HIS A 90 -19.47 6.37 0.52
CA HIS A 90 -18.82 7.56 -0.03
C HIS A 90 -17.77 8.08 0.95
N PHE A 91 -16.49 7.91 0.61
CA PHE A 91 -15.35 8.24 1.47
C PHE A 91 -15.39 9.69 2.00
N GLY A 92 -15.47 10.68 1.11
CA GLY A 92 -15.38 12.08 1.48
C GLY A 92 -16.52 12.55 2.39
N GLN A 93 -17.75 12.09 2.13
CA GLN A 93 -18.90 12.34 3.00
C GLN A 93 -18.70 11.72 4.37
N ARG A 94 -18.22 10.47 4.44
CA ARG A 94 -17.95 9.81 5.71
C ARG A 94 -16.84 10.51 6.49
N LEU A 95 -15.73 10.88 5.84
CA LEU A 95 -14.65 11.63 6.49
C LEU A 95 -15.12 13.00 6.99
N HIS A 96 -15.93 13.70 6.20
CA HIS A 96 -16.52 14.98 6.60
C HIS A 96 -17.43 14.83 7.82
N ALA A 97 -18.30 13.82 7.85
CA ALA A 97 -19.15 13.53 9.02
C ALA A 97 -18.31 13.23 10.27
N VAL A 98 -17.24 12.42 10.15
CA VAL A 98 -16.32 12.15 11.27
C VAL A 98 -15.67 13.43 11.79
N VAL A 99 -15.24 14.32 10.89
CA VAL A 99 -14.66 15.62 11.25
C VAL A 99 -15.65 16.48 12.02
N GLU A 100 -16.89 16.59 11.56
CA GLU A 100 -17.93 17.40 12.21
C GLU A 100 -18.38 16.79 13.55
N ASP A 101 -18.73 15.50 13.57
CA ASP A 101 -19.26 14.80 14.75
C ASP A 101 -18.23 14.76 15.89
N CYS A 102 -16.96 14.56 15.56
CA CYS A 102 -15.88 14.49 16.53
C CYS A 102 -15.15 15.83 16.73
N ARG A 103 -15.58 16.90 16.03
CA ARG A 103 -15.03 18.26 16.09
C ARG A 103 -13.52 18.30 15.86
N LEU A 104 -13.06 17.54 14.85
CA LEU A 104 -11.65 17.45 14.53
C LEU A 104 -11.16 18.76 13.92
N GLU A 105 -9.91 19.13 14.22
CA GLU A 105 -9.35 20.40 13.78
C GLU A 105 -8.15 20.27 12.86
N LYS A 106 -7.27 19.33 13.18
CA LYS A 106 -6.13 18.93 12.35
C LYS A 106 -6.24 17.42 12.18
N VAL A 107 -6.20 16.95 10.94
CA VAL A 107 -6.50 15.55 10.63
C VAL A 107 -5.31 14.93 9.92
N LEU A 108 -4.92 13.74 10.36
CA LEU A 108 -4.15 12.80 9.56
C LEU A 108 -5.06 11.63 9.22
N TYR A 109 -5.43 11.49 7.96
CA TYR A 109 -6.16 10.35 7.43
C TYR A 109 -5.20 9.27 6.93
N MET A 110 -5.52 8.00 7.20
CA MET A 110 -4.81 6.83 6.66
C MET A 110 -5.77 5.69 6.31
N GLY A 111 -5.55 5.04 5.17
CA GLY A 111 -6.14 3.73 4.89
C GLY A 111 -5.53 2.64 5.78
N GLY A 112 -6.33 1.65 6.20
CA GLY A 112 -5.89 0.61 7.14
C GLY A 112 -4.74 -0.28 6.64
N ALA A 113 -4.63 -0.43 5.31
CA ALA A 113 -3.59 -1.20 4.64
C ALA A 113 -2.51 -0.33 3.95
N ALA A 114 -2.59 1.00 4.11
CA ALA A 114 -1.81 1.96 3.34
C ALA A 114 -0.30 1.95 3.66
N ALA A 115 0.07 1.54 4.87
CA ALA A 115 1.40 1.82 5.42
C ALA A 115 1.87 0.76 6.44
N PRO A 116 1.85 -0.54 6.12
CA PRO A 116 2.23 -1.63 7.05
C PRO A 116 3.63 -1.47 7.69
N LEU A 117 4.54 -0.74 7.05
CA LEU A 117 5.92 -0.55 7.51
C LEU A 117 6.21 0.86 8.05
N ILE A 118 5.19 1.72 8.19
CA ILE A 118 5.39 3.05 8.76
C ILE A 118 5.84 2.98 10.21
N SER A 119 6.85 3.76 10.56
CA SER A 119 7.38 3.87 11.92
C SER A 119 6.65 4.93 12.74
N SER A 120 6.75 4.83 14.07
CA SER A 120 6.28 5.88 14.99
C SER A 120 7.00 7.22 14.75
N ALA A 121 8.26 7.20 14.34
CA ALA A 121 9.00 8.42 13.96
C ALA A 121 8.43 9.10 12.71
N GLU A 122 8.03 8.34 11.69
CA GLU A 122 7.39 8.90 10.49
C GLU A 122 6.00 9.47 10.81
N LEU A 123 5.22 8.79 11.65
CA LEU A 123 3.94 9.29 12.15
C LEU A 123 4.11 10.57 12.97
N GLN A 124 5.09 10.61 13.87
CA GLN A 124 5.43 11.79 14.65
C GLN A 124 5.83 12.95 13.75
N TYR A 125 6.66 12.70 12.73
CA TYR A 125 7.06 13.72 11.77
C TYR A 125 5.86 14.35 11.04
N MET A 126 4.92 13.54 10.55
CA MET A 126 3.70 14.06 9.92
C MET A 126 2.82 14.84 10.91
N ARG A 127 2.70 14.34 12.16
CA ARG A 127 1.98 15.03 13.24
C ARG A 127 2.57 16.42 13.50
N GLU A 128 3.88 16.50 13.71
CA GLU A 128 4.58 17.75 14.02
C GLU A 128 4.45 18.78 12.88
N ILE A 129 4.51 18.35 11.62
CA ILE A 129 4.25 19.25 10.47
C ILE A 129 2.86 19.88 10.60
N LEU A 130 1.83 19.08 10.86
CA LEU A 130 0.45 19.57 10.96
C LEU A 130 0.24 20.44 12.20
N GLU A 131 0.86 20.11 13.34
CA GLU A 131 0.79 20.90 14.57
C GLU A 131 1.42 22.29 14.39
N GLN A 132 2.55 22.36 13.69
CA GLN A 132 3.34 23.59 13.52
C GLN A 132 2.87 24.50 12.37
N ASN A 133 1.95 24.03 11.52
CA ASN A 133 1.49 24.76 10.35
C ASN A 133 -0.05 24.91 10.35
N ASP A 134 -0.53 25.89 9.60
CA ASP A 134 -1.95 26.12 9.30
C ASP A 134 -2.14 26.29 7.79
N GLU A 135 -3.33 26.01 7.28
CA GLU A 135 -3.68 26.04 5.85
C GLU A 135 -2.70 25.23 4.97
N VAL A 136 -2.34 24.04 5.46
CA VAL A 136 -1.44 23.10 4.75
C VAL A 136 -2.08 21.74 4.58
N MET A 137 -1.60 21.01 3.60
CA MET A 137 -1.83 19.57 3.47
C MET A 137 -0.54 18.84 3.10
N LEU A 138 -0.45 17.58 3.50
CA LEU A 138 0.63 16.64 3.19
C LEU A 138 0.00 15.33 2.72
N THR A 139 0.73 14.57 1.91
CA THR A 139 0.27 13.28 1.39
C THR A 139 1.45 12.42 0.98
N ASN A 140 1.28 11.09 1.07
CA ASN A 140 2.25 10.13 0.53
C ASN A 140 2.37 10.21 -0.99
N ASN A 141 1.28 10.56 -1.68
CA ASN A 141 1.24 10.72 -3.13
C ASN A 141 0.19 11.77 -3.55
N TYR A 142 0.66 12.84 -4.20
CA TYR A 142 -0.18 13.97 -4.60
C TYR A 142 -1.31 13.61 -5.58
N TYR A 143 -1.13 12.57 -6.39
CA TYR A 143 -2.08 12.20 -7.46
C TYR A 143 -3.00 11.03 -7.09
N SER A 144 -2.64 10.24 -6.09
CA SER A 144 -3.40 9.07 -5.64
C SER A 144 -2.92 8.71 -4.25
N ALA A 145 -3.58 9.23 -3.23
CA ALA A 145 -3.15 9.08 -1.84
C ALA A 145 -3.88 7.97 -1.10
N ASP A 146 -3.18 7.42 -0.11
CA ASP A 146 -3.72 6.55 0.93
C ASP A 146 -3.46 7.16 2.33
N ILE A 147 -2.65 8.23 2.38
CA ILE A 147 -2.30 9.00 3.57
C ILE A 147 -2.48 10.48 3.24
N VAL A 148 -3.32 11.19 3.98
CA VAL A 148 -3.56 12.63 3.77
C VAL A 148 -3.62 13.35 5.11
N GLY A 149 -2.66 14.22 5.37
CA GLY A 149 -2.68 15.14 6.49
C GLY A 149 -3.14 16.52 6.07
N PHE A 150 -4.02 17.17 6.83
CA PHE A 150 -4.46 18.53 6.49
C PHE A 150 -4.94 19.33 7.70
N THR A 151 -4.77 20.64 7.59
CA THR A 151 -5.26 21.62 8.55
C THR A 151 -5.62 22.91 7.81
N PRO A 152 -6.75 23.56 8.15
CA PRO A 152 -7.73 23.13 9.15
C PRO A 152 -8.71 22.10 8.56
N ALA A 153 -9.27 21.23 9.41
CA ALA A 153 -10.18 20.16 8.99
C ALA A 153 -11.45 20.68 8.27
N LYS A 154 -11.91 21.89 8.62
CA LYS A 154 -12.98 22.63 7.93
C LYS A 154 -12.72 22.87 6.44
N ALA A 155 -11.52 22.59 5.92
CA ALA A 155 -11.25 22.59 4.48
C ALA A 155 -12.16 21.62 3.71
N LEU A 156 -12.62 20.53 4.34
CA LEU A 156 -13.56 19.60 3.71
C LEU A 156 -14.89 20.27 3.30
N SER A 157 -15.34 21.29 4.03
CA SER A 157 -16.56 22.05 3.69
C SER A 157 -16.38 22.98 2.48
N ARG A 158 -15.15 23.12 1.97
CA ARG A 158 -14.79 23.98 0.82
C ARG A 158 -14.60 23.20 -0.48
N ILE A 159 -14.67 21.86 -0.44
CA ILE A 159 -14.35 21.00 -1.57
C ILE A 159 -15.56 20.17 -2.00
N SER A 160 -15.56 19.75 -3.26
CA SER A 160 -16.32 18.60 -3.71
C SER A 160 -15.72 17.35 -3.06
N LEU A 161 -16.44 16.78 -2.10
CA LEU A 161 -16.01 15.60 -1.37
C LEU A 161 -15.85 14.42 -2.35
N PRO A 162 -14.69 13.75 -2.40
CA PRO A 162 -14.47 12.66 -3.35
C PRO A 162 -15.08 11.34 -2.86
N GLU A 163 -15.55 10.51 -3.78
CA GLU A 163 -16.11 9.17 -3.47
C GLU A 163 -15.08 8.21 -2.90
N VAL A 164 -13.81 8.36 -3.30
CA VAL A 164 -12.64 7.60 -2.84
C VAL A 164 -11.55 8.53 -2.33
N ASP A 165 -10.68 8.01 -1.49
CA ASP A 165 -9.58 8.74 -0.84
C ASP A 165 -8.51 9.27 -1.80
N ASN A 166 -8.22 8.53 -2.87
CA ASN A 166 -7.12 8.83 -3.79
C ASN A 166 -7.16 10.27 -4.34
N ALA A 167 -8.35 10.83 -4.54
CA ALA A 167 -8.55 12.17 -5.10
C ALA A 167 -8.51 13.31 -4.07
N LEU A 168 -8.51 12.99 -2.77
CA LEU A 168 -8.58 13.98 -1.69
C LEU A 168 -7.47 15.06 -1.73
N PRO A 169 -6.19 14.74 -1.99
CA PRO A 169 -5.14 15.76 -2.02
C PRO A 169 -5.38 16.83 -3.10
N LEU A 170 -5.79 16.40 -4.30
CA LEU A 170 -6.09 17.31 -5.41
C LEU A 170 -7.26 18.23 -5.07
N ALA A 171 -8.32 17.68 -4.45
CA ALA A 171 -9.47 18.47 -4.01
C ALA A 171 -9.06 19.51 -2.95
N LEU A 172 -8.29 19.10 -1.93
CA LEU A 172 -7.81 19.98 -0.86
C LEU A 172 -6.88 21.10 -1.38
N SER A 173 -6.01 20.78 -2.34
CA SER A 173 -5.11 21.77 -2.96
C SER A 173 -5.88 22.74 -3.85
N ASN A 174 -6.65 22.23 -4.81
CA ASN A 174 -7.23 23.04 -5.88
C ASN A 174 -8.48 23.82 -5.44
N GLN A 175 -9.28 23.25 -4.53
CA GLN A 175 -10.55 23.82 -4.07
C GLN A 175 -10.47 24.27 -2.61
N GLY A 176 -9.80 23.49 -1.77
CA GLY A 176 -9.65 23.79 -0.33
C GLY A 176 -8.68 24.95 -0.05
N GLY A 177 -7.81 25.29 -1.01
CA GLY A 177 -6.82 26.36 -0.90
C GLY A 177 -5.63 26.01 0.00
N LEU A 178 -5.42 24.72 0.32
CA LEU A 178 -4.37 24.29 1.22
C LEU A 178 -3.03 24.18 0.48
N ARG A 179 -1.97 24.71 1.10
CA ARG A 179 -0.62 24.59 0.56
C ARG A 179 -0.07 23.18 0.75
N TYR A 180 0.39 22.57 -0.34
CA TYR A 180 1.07 21.28 -0.27
C TYR A 180 2.44 21.38 0.43
N VAL A 181 2.68 20.51 1.40
CA VAL A 181 3.96 20.27 2.04
C VAL A 181 4.47 18.88 1.61
N PRO A 182 5.54 18.80 0.81
CA PRO A 182 6.06 17.52 0.35
C PRO A 182 6.69 16.75 1.50
N LEU A 183 6.40 15.44 1.56
CA LEU A 183 7.01 14.52 2.51
C LEU A 183 8.30 13.93 1.94
N GLN A 184 9.22 13.55 2.82
CA GLN A 184 10.35 12.74 2.43
C GLN A 184 9.87 11.35 1.97
N ARG A 185 10.49 10.84 0.92
CA ARG A 185 10.17 9.52 0.40
C ARG A 185 10.81 8.45 1.27
N THR A 186 9.99 7.62 1.91
CA THR A 186 10.40 6.51 2.75
C THR A 186 9.64 5.24 2.38
N LEU A 187 10.17 4.08 2.76
CA LEU A 187 9.50 2.80 2.54
C LEU A 187 8.13 2.78 3.24
N GLY A 188 8.07 3.26 4.49
CA GLY A 188 6.85 3.27 5.31
C GLY A 188 5.69 4.04 4.66
N LEU A 189 6.00 5.08 3.87
CA LEU A 189 5.01 5.89 3.16
C LEU A 189 4.71 5.41 1.73
N ASN A 190 5.52 4.49 1.18
CA ASN A 190 5.48 4.11 -0.25
C ASN A 190 5.19 2.61 -0.48
N PHE A 191 4.94 1.85 0.59
CA PHE A 191 4.60 0.44 0.49
C PHE A 191 3.29 0.19 1.21
N ASP A 192 2.29 -0.17 0.41
CA ASP A 192 0.92 -0.54 0.73
C ASP A 192 0.71 -2.05 0.48
N VAL A 193 -0.33 -2.62 1.10
CA VAL A 193 -0.71 -4.02 0.89
C VAL A 193 -2.07 -4.10 0.21
N ASP A 194 -2.04 -4.42 -1.08
CA ASP A 194 -3.22 -4.54 -1.94
C ASP A 194 -3.46 -5.96 -2.42
N THR A 195 -2.39 -6.72 -2.65
CA THR A 195 -2.46 -8.09 -3.17
C THR A 195 -1.77 -9.09 -2.25
N PRO A 196 -2.07 -10.39 -2.41
CA PRO A 196 -1.42 -11.42 -1.62
C PRO A 196 0.11 -11.41 -1.72
N THR A 197 0.68 -11.03 -2.88
CA THR A 197 2.13 -10.90 -3.03
C THR A 197 2.71 -9.85 -2.08
N ASP A 198 2.00 -8.76 -1.80
CA ASP A 198 2.46 -7.73 -0.87
C ASP A 198 2.52 -8.28 0.56
N VAL A 199 1.59 -9.16 0.92
CA VAL A 199 1.64 -9.91 2.19
C VAL A 199 2.83 -10.89 2.21
N LEU A 200 3.09 -11.61 1.11
CA LEU A 200 4.28 -12.47 1.02
C LEU A 200 5.56 -11.67 1.24
N ILE A 201 5.66 -10.48 0.64
CA ILE A 201 6.80 -9.58 0.79
C ILE A 201 6.93 -9.06 2.22
N VAL A 202 5.85 -8.53 2.80
CA VAL A 202 5.92 -7.92 4.12
C VAL A 202 6.14 -8.98 5.22
N SER A 203 5.74 -10.23 4.98
CA SER A 203 5.92 -11.35 5.92
C SER A 203 7.39 -11.59 6.30
N VAL A 204 8.31 -11.33 5.37
CA VAL A 204 9.76 -11.54 5.57
C VAL A 204 10.48 -10.28 6.07
N HIS A 205 9.74 -9.20 6.32
CA HIS A 205 10.28 -7.93 6.78
C HIS A 205 10.41 -7.89 8.32
N PRO A 206 11.58 -7.50 8.88
CA PRO A 206 11.80 -7.51 10.32
C PRO A 206 10.90 -6.51 11.08
N ALA A 207 10.60 -5.36 10.47
CA ALA A 207 9.74 -4.33 11.07
C ALA A 207 8.22 -4.63 11.02
N LEU A 208 7.81 -5.83 10.60
CA LEU A 208 6.40 -6.23 10.64
C LEU A 208 5.88 -6.22 12.08
N GLY A 209 4.75 -5.55 12.31
CA GLY A 209 4.15 -5.43 13.63
C GLY A 209 3.60 -6.75 14.17
N ALA A 210 3.35 -6.80 15.47
CA ALA A 210 3.02 -8.03 16.18
C ALA A 210 1.67 -8.63 15.74
N HIS A 211 0.67 -7.78 15.51
CA HIS A 211 -0.67 -8.21 15.14
C HIS A 211 -0.71 -8.70 13.69
N THR A 212 -0.06 -7.96 12.77
CA THR A 212 0.06 -8.40 11.38
C THR A 212 0.86 -9.71 11.30
N ARG A 213 1.95 -9.84 12.06
CA ARG A 213 2.74 -11.08 12.13
C ARG A 213 1.89 -12.26 12.61
N ALA A 214 1.08 -12.07 13.65
CA ALA A 214 0.18 -13.10 14.16
C ALA A 214 -0.91 -13.48 13.15
N ALA A 215 -1.42 -12.51 12.36
CA ALA A 215 -2.36 -12.78 11.28
C ALA A 215 -1.71 -13.60 10.15
N VAL A 216 -0.51 -13.20 9.71
CA VAL A 216 0.27 -13.92 8.68
C VAL A 216 0.58 -15.35 9.11
N GLN A 217 0.89 -15.60 10.38
CA GLN A 217 1.16 -16.95 10.91
C GLN A 217 -0.05 -17.89 10.87
N LYS A 218 -1.28 -17.36 10.74
CA LYS A 218 -2.50 -18.16 10.59
C LYS A 218 -2.76 -18.56 9.13
N LEU A 219 -2.03 -17.97 8.18
CA LEU A 219 -2.16 -18.29 6.77
C LEU A 219 -1.42 -19.59 6.46
N ASN A 220 -2.03 -20.42 5.62
CA ASN A 220 -1.40 -21.61 5.06
C ASN A 220 -0.82 -21.32 3.67
N TRP A 221 -0.15 -20.18 3.53
CA TRP A 221 0.46 -19.75 2.26
C TRP A 221 1.93 -20.18 2.18
N ASP A 222 2.43 -20.32 0.97
CA ASP A 222 3.84 -20.59 0.73
C ASP A 222 4.68 -19.30 0.66
N PHE A 223 5.39 -19.02 1.75
CA PHE A 223 6.29 -17.87 1.87
C PHE A 223 7.72 -18.17 1.37
N SER A 224 8.03 -19.41 0.98
CA SER A 224 9.39 -19.82 0.63
C SER A 224 9.96 -19.04 -0.55
N ARG A 225 9.13 -18.71 -1.54
CA ARG A 225 9.54 -17.93 -2.72
C ARG A 225 9.95 -16.51 -2.37
N ALA A 226 9.19 -15.83 -1.50
CA ALA A 226 9.54 -14.48 -1.05
C ALA A 226 10.86 -14.48 -0.26
N GLN A 227 11.06 -15.49 0.59
CA GLN A 227 12.31 -15.68 1.31
C GLN A 227 13.49 -15.97 0.36
N ALA A 228 13.32 -16.84 -0.62
CA ALA A 228 14.37 -17.16 -1.60
C ALA A 228 14.77 -15.94 -2.45
N ILE A 229 13.81 -15.11 -2.89
CA ILE A 229 14.11 -13.86 -3.60
C ILE A 229 14.82 -12.85 -2.68
N LYS A 230 14.41 -12.74 -1.40
CA LYS A 230 15.11 -11.90 -0.42
C LYS A 230 16.58 -12.31 -0.28
N GLU A 231 16.84 -13.61 -0.15
CA GLU A 231 18.20 -14.16 -0.07
C GLU A 231 19.01 -13.92 -1.34
N LEU A 232 18.39 -14.09 -2.51
CA LEU A 232 19.04 -13.83 -3.80
C LEU A 232 19.41 -12.36 -3.98
N LEU A 233 18.56 -11.43 -3.53
CA LEU A 233 18.86 -9.99 -3.53
C LEU A 233 20.04 -9.63 -2.62
N GLY A 234 20.29 -10.42 -1.57
CA GLY A 234 21.46 -10.29 -0.69
C GLY A 234 22.74 -10.93 -1.26
N ASN A 235 22.65 -11.76 -2.29
CA ASN A 235 23.77 -12.49 -2.87
C ASN A 235 24.51 -11.64 -3.93
N PRO A 236 25.79 -11.25 -3.72
CA PRO A 236 26.55 -10.46 -4.68
C PRO A 236 26.81 -11.16 -6.03
N MET A 237 26.74 -12.49 -6.05
CA MET A 237 26.88 -13.31 -7.27
C MET A 237 25.52 -13.72 -7.84
N GLY A 238 24.42 -13.29 -7.23
CA GLY A 238 23.07 -13.55 -7.71
C GLY A 238 22.76 -12.74 -8.97
N GLU A 239 21.89 -13.30 -9.81
CA GLU A 239 21.27 -12.61 -10.94
C GLU A 239 19.75 -12.68 -10.76
N LEU A 240 19.06 -11.54 -10.92
CA LEU A 240 17.61 -11.44 -10.77
C LEU A 240 16.98 -10.77 -12.00
N VAL A 241 15.95 -11.39 -12.57
CA VAL A 241 15.08 -10.74 -13.57
C VAL A 241 13.99 -9.95 -12.85
N ILE A 242 13.85 -8.68 -13.24
CA ILE A 242 12.75 -7.81 -12.80
C ILE A 242 12.01 -7.36 -14.05
N TYR A 243 10.72 -7.67 -14.13
CA TYR A 243 9.88 -7.32 -15.26
C TYR A 243 8.61 -6.62 -14.80
N GLY A 244 8.23 -5.54 -15.49
CA GLY A 244 6.98 -4.86 -15.21
C GLY A 244 7.00 -3.36 -15.42
N ARG A 245 6.09 -2.67 -14.72
CA ARG A 245 5.97 -1.21 -14.74
C ARG A 245 7.00 -0.52 -13.83
N VAL A 246 8.27 -0.88 -13.97
CA VAL A 246 9.36 -0.46 -13.08
C VAL A 246 9.72 1.02 -13.27
N GLY A 247 9.60 1.83 -12.21
CA GLY A 247 9.98 3.24 -12.25
C GLY A 247 11.50 3.44 -12.12
N SER A 248 12.02 4.53 -12.71
CA SER A 248 13.44 4.92 -12.62
C SER A 248 13.93 5.02 -11.18
N ASN A 249 13.10 5.57 -10.29
CA ASN A 249 13.48 5.76 -8.89
C ASN A 249 13.66 4.44 -8.14
N LEU A 250 12.88 3.40 -8.48
CA LEU A 250 13.09 2.07 -7.90
C LEU A 250 14.40 1.50 -8.43
N PHE A 251 14.65 1.60 -9.73
CA PHE A 251 15.89 1.08 -10.30
C PHE A 251 17.13 1.72 -9.67
N GLN A 252 17.15 3.04 -9.53
CA GLN A 252 18.24 3.75 -8.84
C GLN A 252 18.40 3.28 -7.38
N TYR A 253 17.29 3.06 -6.68
CA TYR A 253 17.34 2.54 -5.31
C TYR A 253 17.96 1.13 -5.28
N LEU A 254 17.51 0.23 -6.15
CA LEU A 254 18.02 -1.13 -6.22
C LEU A 254 19.52 -1.14 -6.57
N ASP A 255 19.94 -0.40 -7.60
CA ASP A 255 21.33 -0.31 -8.04
C ASP A 255 22.29 0.16 -6.92
N VAL A 256 21.81 1.05 -6.05
CA VAL A 256 22.58 1.55 -4.89
C VAL A 256 22.58 0.56 -3.71
N ASN A 257 21.48 -0.17 -3.49
CA ASN A 257 21.24 -0.91 -2.24
C ASN A 257 21.33 -2.44 -2.36
N THR A 258 21.44 -3.00 -3.56
CA THR A 258 21.71 -4.43 -3.75
C THR A 258 23.04 -4.66 -4.46
N ARG A 259 23.68 -5.79 -4.15
CA ARG A 259 24.86 -6.29 -4.89
C ARG A 259 24.48 -7.37 -5.90
N CYS A 260 23.22 -7.78 -5.94
CA CYS A 260 22.67 -8.71 -6.91
C CYS A 260 22.68 -8.05 -8.30
N ARG A 261 23.08 -8.79 -9.32
CA ARG A 261 23.04 -8.32 -10.71
C ARG A 261 21.60 -8.30 -11.20
N LEU A 262 21.14 -7.16 -11.68
CA LEU A 262 19.75 -6.96 -12.07
C LEU A 262 19.59 -6.96 -13.59
N ARG A 263 18.64 -7.74 -14.08
CA ARG A 263 18.14 -7.68 -15.47
C ARG A 263 16.76 -7.05 -15.45
N LEU A 264 16.68 -5.78 -15.80
CA LEU A 264 15.45 -4.99 -15.68
C LEU A 264 14.79 -4.80 -17.04
N TYR A 265 13.51 -5.16 -17.11
CA TYR A 265 12.65 -5.00 -18.27
C TYR A 265 11.45 -4.13 -17.87
N SER A 266 11.52 -2.84 -18.16
CA SER A 266 10.46 -1.89 -17.85
C SER A 266 9.54 -1.71 -19.04
N GLU A 267 8.28 -2.13 -18.91
CA GLU A 267 7.26 -2.04 -19.95
C GLU A 267 5.98 -1.39 -19.42
N GLU A 268 5.25 -0.70 -20.30
CA GLU A 268 3.88 -0.19 -20.05
C GLU A 268 3.72 0.67 -18.79
N ARG A 269 4.74 1.48 -18.47
CA ARG A 269 4.66 2.52 -17.44
C ARG A 269 3.44 3.43 -17.69
N SER A 270 2.70 3.73 -16.64
CA SER A 270 1.49 4.56 -16.69
C SER A 270 0.34 3.97 -17.54
N MET A 271 0.34 2.66 -17.82
CA MET A 271 -0.69 1.95 -18.57
C MET A 271 -2.12 2.36 -18.19
N LYS A 272 -2.47 2.27 -16.90
CA LYS A 272 -3.79 2.63 -16.36
C LYS A 272 -4.08 4.13 -16.48
N ALA A 273 -3.11 4.97 -16.11
CA ALA A 273 -3.27 6.43 -16.12
C ALA A 273 -3.50 6.98 -17.55
N LEU A 274 -2.98 6.28 -18.57
CA LEU A 274 -3.19 6.60 -19.98
C LEU A 274 -4.39 5.83 -20.59
N GLY A 275 -5.09 5.01 -19.80
CA GLY A 275 -6.23 4.19 -20.23
C GLY A 275 -5.89 3.19 -21.34
N ARG A 276 -4.64 2.75 -21.45
CA ARG A 276 -4.18 1.85 -22.52
C ARG A 276 -4.70 0.43 -22.35
N ASP A 277 -4.81 -0.02 -21.10
CA ASP A 277 -5.49 -1.24 -20.69
C ASP A 277 -6.95 -1.23 -21.17
N ALA A 278 -7.70 -0.17 -20.83
CA ALA A 278 -9.11 -0.04 -21.20
C ALA A 278 -9.34 0.02 -22.72
N ARG A 279 -8.35 0.46 -23.50
CA ARG A 279 -8.40 0.49 -24.97
C ARG A 279 -7.82 -0.77 -25.64
N GLY A 280 -7.27 -1.72 -24.89
CA GLY A 280 -6.62 -2.91 -25.45
C GLY A 280 -5.35 -2.61 -26.24
N GLU A 281 -4.61 -1.55 -25.86
CA GLU A 281 -3.42 -1.07 -26.58
C GLU A 281 -2.10 -1.59 -25.98
N VAL A 282 -2.17 -2.45 -24.97
CA VAL A 282 -1.01 -2.95 -24.25
C VAL A 282 -0.23 -3.95 -25.10
N LYS A 283 1.05 -3.68 -25.34
CA LYS A 283 1.91 -4.55 -26.14
C LYS A 283 3.25 -4.73 -25.46
N ALA A 284 3.48 -5.92 -24.91
CA ALA A 284 4.69 -6.24 -24.19
C ALA A 284 5.63 -7.14 -25.01
N LEU A 285 6.92 -6.82 -25.05
CA LEU A 285 7.95 -7.67 -25.66
C LEU A 285 8.03 -9.01 -24.92
N MET A 286 7.96 -9.00 -23.60
CA MET A 286 7.89 -10.22 -22.79
C MET A 286 6.63 -11.04 -23.09
N GLY A 287 5.50 -10.36 -23.32
CA GLY A 287 4.25 -11.00 -23.73
C GLY A 287 4.39 -11.72 -25.07
N ARG A 288 4.98 -11.06 -26.07
CA ARG A 288 5.31 -11.67 -27.37
C ARG A 288 6.23 -12.88 -27.23
N LEU A 289 7.23 -12.80 -26.35
CA LEU A 289 8.14 -13.92 -26.10
C LEU A 289 7.40 -15.13 -25.50
N VAL A 290 6.44 -14.88 -24.61
CA VAL A 290 5.56 -15.94 -24.07
C VAL A 290 4.71 -16.58 -25.17
N GLU A 291 4.15 -15.79 -26.10
CA GLU A 291 3.38 -16.33 -27.24
C GLU A 291 4.23 -17.25 -28.13
N GLU A 292 5.49 -16.88 -28.40
CA GLU A 292 6.38 -17.66 -29.27
C GLU A 292 6.92 -18.94 -28.60
N LEU A 293 7.23 -18.89 -27.29
CA LEU A 293 7.83 -20.02 -26.57
C LEU A 293 6.81 -20.95 -25.91
N GLY A 294 5.63 -20.44 -25.56
CA GLY A 294 4.72 -21.06 -24.61
C GLY A 294 5.19 -20.94 -23.15
N PHE A 295 4.27 -21.09 -22.20
CA PHE A 295 4.52 -20.79 -20.78
C PHE A 295 5.69 -21.57 -20.16
N ARG A 296 5.75 -22.89 -20.37
CA ARG A 296 6.79 -23.76 -19.79
C ARG A 296 8.19 -23.37 -20.29
N SER A 297 8.35 -23.26 -21.60
CA SER A 297 9.63 -22.92 -22.21
C SER A 297 10.05 -21.49 -21.86
N PHE A 298 9.10 -20.57 -21.74
CA PHE A 298 9.36 -19.21 -21.28
C PHE A 298 9.98 -19.17 -19.88
N PHE A 299 9.40 -19.86 -18.91
CA PHE A 299 9.95 -19.89 -17.54
C PHE A 299 11.27 -20.64 -17.45
N ASN A 300 11.45 -21.73 -18.21
CA ASN A 300 12.75 -22.38 -18.35
C ASN A 300 13.79 -21.43 -18.93
N PHE A 301 13.44 -20.65 -19.96
CA PHE A 301 14.34 -19.66 -20.53
C PHE A 301 14.72 -18.58 -19.50
N LEU A 302 13.79 -18.11 -18.66
CA LEU A 302 14.15 -17.19 -17.57
C LEU A 302 15.18 -17.80 -16.60
N SER A 303 15.12 -19.12 -16.34
CA SER A 303 16.10 -19.81 -15.50
C SER A 303 17.51 -19.87 -16.10
N GLU A 304 17.64 -19.74 -17.43
CA GLU A 304 18.94 -19.63 -18.09
C GLU A 304 19.56 -18.22 -17.94
N LEU A 305 18.73 -17.21 -17.66
CA LEU A 305 19.15 -15.81 -17.55
C LEU A 305 19.51 -15.39 -16.13
N ALA A 306 18.87 -15.98 -15.12
CA ALA A 306 18.95 -15.52 -13.74
C ALA A 306 18.64 -16.64 -12.74
N GLY A 307 19.01 -16.43 -11.47
CA GLY A 307 18.70 -17.33 -10.36
C GLY A 307 17.32 -17.10 -9.73
N GLY A 308 16.54 -16.14 -10.24
CA GLY A 308 15.19 -15.82 -9.77
C GLY A 308 14.53 -14.74 -10.63
N ALA A 309 13.21 -14.62 -10.51
CA ALA A 309 12.43 -13.62 -11.25
C ALA A 309 11.32 -12.98 -10.41
N VAL A 310 11.10 -11.68 -10.65
CA VAL A 310 10.02 -10.89 -10.07
C VAL A 310 9.23 -10.24 -11.20
N LEU A 311 7.96 -10.61 -11.32
CA LEU A 311 7.14 -10.30 -12.50
C LEU A 311 5.85 -9.56 -12.11
N ASP A 312 5.72 -8.31 -12.55
CA ASP A 312 4.43 -7.61 -12.62
C ASP A 312 3.59 -8.21 -13.75
N THR A 313 2.85 -9.27 -13.42
CA THR A 313 2.13 -10.09 -14.40
C THR A 313 0.97 -9.34 -15.06
N ARG A 314 0.55 -8.20 -14.51
CA ARG A 314 -0.58 -7.42 -15.04
C ARG A 314 -0.27 -6.94 -16.45
N VAL A 315 0.98 -6.59 -16.73
CA VAL A 315 1.40 -6.21 -18.08
C VAL A 315 1.21 -7.36 -19.08
N LEU A 316 1.49 -8.60 -18.66
CA LEU A 316 1.28 -9.79 -19.50
C LEU A 316 -0.21 -10.08 -19.69
N PHE A 317 -1.01 -9.99 -18.63
CA PHE A 317 -2.46 -10.24 -18.72
C PHE A 317 -3.15 -9.26 -19.67
N GLU A 318 -2.80 -7.97 -19.59
CA GLU A 318 -3.32 -6.96 -20.51
C GLU A 318 -2.81 -7.17 -21.95
N HIS A 319 -1.58 -7.64 -22.12
CA HIS A 319 -1.06 -7.99 -23.44
C HIS A 319 -1.83 -9.15 -24.08
N PHE A 320 -2.21 -10.17 -23.29
CA PHE A 320 -3.02 -11.29 -23.76
C PHE A 320 -4.51 -10.98 -23.85
N HIS A 321 -4.92 -9.76 -23.46
CA HIS A 321 -6.33 -9.35 -23.37
C HIS A 321 -7.17 -10.30 -22.51
N TRP A 322 -6.62 -10.74 -21.38
CA TRP A 322 -7.34 -11.60 -20.43
C TRP A 322 -8.21 -10.78 -19.50
N GLU A 323 -9.50 -11.07 -19.48
CA GLU A 323 -10.45 -10.52 -18.50
C GLU A 323 -10.41 -11.37 -17.23
N LEU A 324 -9.58 -10.96 -16.26
CA LEU A 324 -9.38 -11.71 -15.03
C LEU A 324 -10.06 -11.05 -13.83
N SER A 325 -10.73 -11.86 -13.02
CA SER A 325 -11.26 -11.42 -11.73
C SER A 325 -10.13 -11.05 -10.75
N ALA A 326 -10.47 -10.34 -9.67
CA ALA A 326 -9.51 -10.12 -8.57
C ALA A 326 -9.09 -11.45 -7.94
N ALA A 327 -10.05 -12.35 -7.70
CA ALA A 327 -9.81 -13.68 -7.15
C ALA A 327 -8.83 -14.51 -7.99
N ASP A 328 -8.98 -14.53 -9.32
CA ASP A 328 -8.06 -15.23 -10.22
C ASP A 328 -6.65 -14.65 -10.15
N ARG A 329 -6.53 -13.32 -10.13
CA ARG A 329 -5.23 -12.64 -10.02
C ARG A 329 -4.57 -12.93 -8.68
N PHE A 330 -5.33 -12.91 -7.58
CA PHE A 330 -4.85 -13.22 -6.23
C PHE A 330 -4.42 -14.68 -6.11
N ALA A 331 -5.18 -15.60 -6.70
CA ALA A 331 -4.83 -17.01 -6.74
C ALA A 331 -3.55 -17.25 -7.56
N SER A 332 -3.39 -16.55 -8.69
CA SER A 332 -2.16 -16.61 -9.50
C SER A 332 -0.94 -16.05 -8.75
N ASP A 333 -1.09 -14.93 -8.06
CA ASP A 333 -0.04 -14.31 -7.22
C ASP A 333 0.52 -15.28 -6.18
N LEU A 334 -0.38 -16.04 -5.52
CA LEU A 334 -0.01 -17.01 -4.49
C LEU A 334 0.43 -18.37 -5.05
N GLY A 335 0.03 -18.70 -6.28
CA GLY A 335 0.20 -20.05 -6.82
C GLY A 335 -0.91 -21.05 -6.41
N GLU A 336 -2.08 -20.56 -5.99
CA GLU A 336 -3.23 -21.37 -5.58
C GLU A 336 -4.01 -21.88 -6.80
N LEU A 337 -3.45 -22.87 -7.51
CA LEU A 337 -3.98 -23.36 -8.79
C LEU A 337 -5.44 -23.83 -8.73
N ASP A 338 -5.89 -24.33 -7.59
CA ASP A 338 -7.25 -24.84 -7.41
C ASP A 338 -8.29 -23.72 -7.31
N LEU A 339 -7.87 -22.49 -6.98
CA LEU A 339 -8.74 -21.32 -6.90
C LEU A 339 -8.82 -20.54 -8.23
N ILE A 340 -7.95 -20.87 -9.20
CA ILE A 340 -7.94 -20.20 -10.51
C ILE A 340 -9.02 -20.82 -11.41
N THR A 341 -9.93 -19.98 -11.89
CA THR A 341 -11.04 -20.35 -12.79
C THR A 341 -10.68 -20.17 -14.26
N HIS A 342 -9.77 -19.24 -14.58
CA HIS A 342 -9.33 -18.99 -15.95
C HIS A 342 -8.22 -19.97 -16.37
N GLU A 343 -8.54 -20.90 -17.28
CA GLU A 343 -7.64 -22.01 -17.64
C GLU A 343 -6.25 -21.58 -18.17
N PRO A 344 -6.11 -20.63 -19.12
CA PRO A 344 -4.78 -20.16 -19.53
C PRO A 344 -3.96 -19.55 -18.39
N LEU A 345 -4.62 -18.90 -17.41
CA LEU A 345 -3.95 -18.35 -16.24
C LEU A 345 -3.47 -19.46 -15.30
N LYS A 346 -4.27 -20.52 -15.16
CA LYS A 346 -3.92 -21.71 -14.38
C LYS A 346 -2.70 -22.41 -14.97
N GLU A 347 -2.63 -22.54 -16.31
CA GLU A 347 -1.46 -23.08 -17.00
C GLU A 347 -0.22 -22.19 -16.85
N PHE A 348 -0.37 -20.87 -17.03
CA PHE A 348 0.70 -19.90 -16.83
C PHE A 348 1.27 -19.99 -15.40
N THR A 349 0.38 -19.97 -14.40
CA THR A 349 0.76 -20.03 -12.98
C THR A 349 1.45 -21.34 -12.66
N ARG A 350 0.92 -22.48 -13.15
CA ARG A 350 1.55 -23.79 -12.96
C ARG A 350 2.96 -23.82 -13.55
N ALA A 351 3.15 -23.28 -14.75
CA ALA A 351 4.46 -23.21 -15.38
C ALA A 351 5.45 -22.34 -14.59
N ALA A 352 4.99 -21.26 -13.95
CA ALA A 352 5.81 -20.43 -13.07
C ALA A 352 6.24 -21.19 -11.80
N LEU A 353 5.32 -21.97 -11.20
CA LEU A 353 5.60 -22.76 -10.00
C LEU A 353 6.54 -23.94 -10.25
N GLU A 354 6.46 -24.54 -11.43
CA GLU A 354 7.31 -25.65 -11.85
C GLU A 354 8.68 -25.20 -12.37
N ALA A 355 8.96 -23.90 -12.41
CA ALA A 355 10.20 -23.35 -12.91
C ALA A 355 11.42 -23.75 -12.03
N PRO A 356 12.63 -23.90 -12.61
CA PRO A 356 13.83 -24.26 -11.84
C PRO A 356 14.35 -23.19 -10.87
N ILE A 357 13.77 -21.99 -10.92
CA ILE A 357 14.17 -20.82 -10.12
C ILE A 357 12.96 -20.27 -9.37
N PRO A 358 13.13 -19.59 -8.21
CA PRO A 358 12.04 -18.90 -7.55
C PRO A 358 11.47 -17.77 -8.43
N ILE A 359 10.15 -17.75 -8.57
CA ILE A 359 9.41 -16.72 -9.32
C ILE A 359 8.35 -16.09 -8.43
N LEU A 360 8.40 -14.77 -8.25
CA LEU A 360 7.33 -14.00 -7.63
C LEU A 360 6.46 -13.37 -8.72
N LEU A 361 5.17 -13.71 -8.68
CA LEU A 361 4.13 -13.10 -9.50
C LEU A 361 3.40 -12.05 -8.67
N GLY A 362 3.03 -10.94 -9.29
CA GLY A 362 2.34 -9.87 -8.56
C GLY A 362 1.94 -8.69 -9.43
N GLY A 363 1.44 -7.66 -8.76
CA GLY A 363 1.00 -6.41 -9.37
C GLY A 363 2.09 -5.35 -9.48
N HIS A 364 1.65 -4.10 -9.63
CA HIS A 364 2.57 -2.97 -9.67
C HIS A 364 3.35 -2.81 -8.35
N SER A 365 2.68 -3.02 -7.21
CA SER A 365 3.30 -2.86 -5.88
C SER A 365 4.54 -3.75 -5.72
N LEU A 366 4.50 -5.00 -6.21
CA LEU A 366 5.65 -5.91 -6.27
C LEU A 366 6.89 -5.25 -6.90
N VAL A 367 6.73 -4.55 -8.03
CA VAL A 367 7.81 -3.84 -8.74
C VAL A 367 7.85 -2.34 -8.44
N ALA A 368 7.33 -1.94 -7.28
CA ALA A 368 7.37 -0.60 -6.72
C ALA A 368 7.82 -0.66 -5.25
N GLY A 369 6.89 -0.56 -4.29
CA GLY A 369 7.20 -0.63 -2.86
C GLY A 369 7.66 -2.02 -2.40
N GLY A 370 7.18 -3.09 -3.05
CA GLY A 370 7.47 -4.48 -2.66
C GLY A 370 8.95 -4.87 -2.79
N LEU A 371 9.57 -4.63 -3.94
CA LEU A 371 11.00 -4.86 -4.11
C LEU A 371 11.86 -3.97 -3.20
N TRP A 372 11.43 -2.74 -2.94
CA TRP A 372 12.07 -1.89 -1.94
C TRP A 372 12.01 -2.57 -0.56
N ALA A 373 10.83 -3.04 -0.14
CA ALA A 373 10.65 -3.74 1.13
C ALA A 373 11.53 -5.00 1.24
N LEU A 374 11.67 -5.79 0.16
CA LEU A 374 12.54 -6.98 0.18
C LEU A 374 14.02 -6.62 0.38
N VAL A 375 14.52 -5.59 -0.31
CA VAL A 375 15.90 -5.13 -0.13
C VAL A 375 16.11 -4.55 1.27
N ASP A 376 15.19 -3.72 1.76
CA ASP A 376 15.26 -3.15 3.11
C ASP A 376 15.24 -4.25 4.19
N ALA A 377 14.40 -5.28 4.00
CA ALA A 377 14.36 -6.46 4.87
C ALA A 377 15.69 -7.22 4.88
N GLY A 378 16.35 -7.35 3.73
CA GLY A 378 17.68 -7.96 3.62
C GLY A 378 18.76 -7.16 4.33
N LEU A 379 18.73 -5.83 4.22
CA LEU A 379 19.69 -4.94 4.87
C LEU A 379 19.53 -4.89 6.40
N LYS A 380 18.30 -4.94 6.90
CA LYS A 380 17.99 -4.91 8.35
C LYS A 380 18.06 -6.28 9.03
N GLY A 381 18.14 -7.36 8.24
CA GLY A 381 18.28 -8.73 8.74
C GLY A 381 19.74 -9.16 8.98
N LEU A 382 20.71 -8.31 8.62
CA LEU A 382 22.13 -8.42 8.96
C LEU A 382 22.40 -7.74 10.31
#